data_AF-A0A2H0N543-F1
#
_entry.id   AF-A0A2H0N543-F1
#
_cell.length_a   1.000
_cell.length_b   1.000
_cell.length_c   1.000
_cell.angle_alpha   90.00
_cell.angle_beta   90.00
_cell.angle_gamma   90.00
#
_symmetry.space_group_name_H-M   'P 1'
#
loop_
_entity.id
_entity.type
_entity.pdbx_description
1 polymer ?
#
loop_
_entity_poly.entity_id
_entity_poly.type
_entity_poly.pdbx_seq_one_letter_code
_entity_poly.pdbx_strand_id
1 'polypeptide(L)'
;PFGIQNVYGQIDNNWMSLWGEVGTFGLLAWGAILGAIVRMCLFIRRRTHGMFEIALAEGVAGLTVGVAVIGFFGPYFEFRSLMFYFWTLIGILTLVWYRERGAFNFLTTSN
;
A
#
# COMPACT_ATOMS: atom_id res chain seq x y z
N PRO A 1 8.53 -24.03 7.22
CA PRO A 1 9.89 -23.70 6.76
C PRO A 1 9.91 -23.61 5.24
N PHE A 2 9.79 -22.40 4.69
CA PHE A 2 9.95 -22.16 3.25
C PHE A 2 11.43 -22.35 2.93
N GLY A 3 11.77 -23.62 2.73
CA GLY A 3 13.11 -24.12 2.53
C GLY A 3 13.53 -23.82 1.11
N ILE A 4 14.73 -23.27 1.01
CA ILE A 4 15.55 -23.27 -0.19
C ILE A 4 15.54 -24.69 -0.77
N GLN A 5 14.84 -24.93 -1.88
CA GLN A 5 15.11 -26.07 -2.74
C GLN A 5 15.89 -25.58 -3.95
N ASN A 6 17.18 -25.35 -3.68
CA ASN A 6 18.27 -25.16 -4.63
C ASN A 6 18.38 -26.37 -5.56
N VAL A 7 17.57 -26.43 -6.62
CA VAL A 7 17.87 -27.27 -7.79
C VAL A 7 17.81 -26.47 -9.10
N TYR A 8 17.02 -25.38 -9.18
CA TYR A 8 16.83 -24.65 -10.45
C TYR A 8 17.00 -23.13 -10.41
N GLY A 9 17.46 -22.53 -9.31
CA GLY A 9 17.66 -21.06 -9.27
C GLY A 9 16.37 -20.27 -9.53
N GLN A 10 15.24 -20.75 -9.03
CA GLN A 10 13.97 -20.03 -9.16
C GLN A 10 14.03 -18.73 -8.34
N ILE A 11 13.79 -17.61 -9.02
CA ILE A 11 13.57 -16.31 -8.39
C ILE A 11 12.17 -16.36 -7.77
N ASP A 12 12.11 -16.70 -6.49
CA ASP A 12 10.88 -16.75 -5.71
C ASP A 12 10.72 -15.43 -4.91
N ASN A 13 10.40 -14.35 -5.63
CA ASN A 13 9.95 -13.11 -5.01
C ASN A 13 8.61 -12.68 -5.62
N ASN A 14 7.80 -11.97 -4.84
CA ASN A 14 6.45 -11.65 -5.30
C ASN A 14 6.44 -10.77 -6.55
N TRP A 15 7.43 -9.89 -6.75
CA TRP A 15 7.44 -8.97 -7.89
C TRP A 15 7.69 -9.70 -9.21
N MET A 16 8.66 -10.61 -9.23
CA MET A 16 8.99 -11.42 -10.41
C MET A 16 7.93 -12.49 -10.65
N SER A 17 7.36 -13.05 -9.58
CA SER A 17 6.19 -13.93 -9.67
C SER A 17 4.98 -13.19 -10.26
N LEU A 18 4.60 -12.01 -9.72
CA LEU A 18 3.54 -11.17 -10.30
C LEU A 18 3.85 -10.84 -11.75
N TRP A 19 5.08 -10.42 -12.05
CA TRP A 19 5.44 -10.03 -13.40
C TRP A 19 5.33 -11.20 -14.39
N GLY A 20 5.70 -12.41 -13.98
CA GLY A 20 5.54 -13.62 -14.77
C GLY A 20 4.07 -14.00 -15.02
N GLU A 21 3.20 -13.79 -14.04
CA GLU A 21 1.78 -14.17 -14.11
C GLU A 21 0.90 -13.14 -14.82
N VAL A 22 1.07 -11.84 -14.51
CA VAL A 22 0.20 -10.76 -14.99
C VAL A 22 0.89 -9.84 -16.01
N GLY A 23 2.15 -10.11 -16.33
CA GLY A 23 2.93 -9.34 -17.30
C GLY A 23 3.27 -7.92 -16.84
N THR A 24 3.89 -7.15 -17.73
CA THR A 24 4.38 -5.79 -17.43
C THR A 24 3.24 -4.82 -17.07
N PHE A 25 2.08 -4.92 -17.72
CA PHE A 25 0.93 -4.07 -17.40
C PHE A 25 0.36 -4.35 -16.01
N GLY A 26 0.30 -5.62 -15.61
CA GLY A 26 -0.12 -6.00 -14.26
C GLY A 26 0.86 -5.50 -13.20
N LEU A 27 2.17 -5.58 -13.48
CA LEU A 27 3.20 -5.02 -12.60
C LEU A 27 3.10 -3.50 -12.44
N LEU A 28 2.82 -2.79 -13.54
CA LEU A 28 2.60 -1.35 -13.52
C LEU A 28 1.34 -0.98 -12.72
N ALA A 29 0.24 -1.74 -12.90
CA ALA A 29 -0.98 -1.55 -12.13
C ALA A 29 -0.74 -1.78 -10.63
N TRP A 30 0.03 -2.81 -10.27
CA TRP A 30 0.44 -3.08 -8.90
C TRP A 30 1.24 -1.92 -8.28
N GLY A 31 2.25 -1.42 -9.01
CA GLY A 31 3.00 -0.23 -8.60
C GLY A 31 2.11 1.01 -8.46
N ALA A 32 1.13 1.18 -9.33
CA ALA A 32 0.17 2.27 -9.27
C ALA A 32 -0.74 2.20 -8.02
N ILE A 33 -1.15 1.00 -7.59
CA ILE A 33 -1.91 0.81 -6.35
C ILE A 33 -1.09 1.27 -5.14
N LEU A 34 0.16 0.82 -5.03
CA LEU A 34 1.07 1.24 -3.95
C LEU A 34 1.30 2.77 -3.98
N GLY A 35 1.52 3.33 -5.17
CA GLY A 35 1.65 4.78 -5.36
C GLY A 35 0.40 5.56 -4.99
N ALA A 36 -0.80 5.02 -5.28
CA ALA A 36 -2.08 5.64 -4.92
C ALA A 36 -2.25 5.71 -3.40
N ILE A 37 -1.92 4.63 -2.68
CA ILE A 37 -1.98 4.58 -1.21
C ILE A 37 -1.07 5.65 -0.60
N VAL A 38 0.20 5.74 -1.05
CA VAL A 38 1.14 6.77 -0.55
C VAL A 38 0.63 8.18 -0.85
N ARG A 39 0.05 8.42 -2.03
CA ARG A 39 -0.56 9.73 -2.38
C ARG A 39 -1.74 10.05 -1.46
N MET A 40 -2.57 9.09 -1.10
CA MET A 40 -3.66 9.28 -0.14
C MET A 40 -3.13 9.65 1.25
N CYS A 41 -2.10 8.96 1.74
CA CYS A 41 -1.45 9.31 3.01
C CYS A 41 -0.93 10.75 3.00
N LEU A 42 -0.22 11.14 1.93
CA LEU A 42 0.32 12.50 1.78
C LEU A 42 -0.78 13.56 1.70
N PHE A 43 -1.93 13.23 1.11
CA PHE A 43 -3.09 14.12 1.08
C PHE A 43 -3.62 14.36 2.49
N ILE A 44 -3.88 13.30 3.27
CA ILE A 44 -4.38 13.41 4.65
C ILE A 44 -3.39 14.22 5.50
N ARG A 45 -2.10 13.86 5.44
CA ARG A 45 -1.03 14.54 6.19
C ARG A 45 -1.02 16.06 6.01
N ARG A 46 -1.29 16.53 4.79
CA ARG A 46 -1.25 17.97 4.45
C ARG A 46 -2.55 18.71 4.78
N ARG A 47 -3.65 18.00 4.99
CA ARG A 47 -5.01 18.58 5.03
C ARG A 47 -5.70 18.44 6.37
N THR A 48 -5.32 17.44 7.16
CA THR A 48 -5.90 17.19 8.47
C THR A 48 -5.03 17.79 9.57
N HIS A 49 -5.67 18.30 10.62
CA HIS A 49 -4.98 18.87 11.80
C HIS A 49 -4.93 17.92 13.00
N GLY A 50 -5.72 16.84 12.97
CA GLY A 50 -5.72 15.82 14.01
C GLY A 50 -4.43 15.02 14.02
N MET A 51 -3.75 14.97 15.18
CA MET A 51 -2.49 14.25 15.33
C MET A 51 -2.64 12.74 15.07
N PHE A 52 -3.81 12.17 15.39
CA PHE A 52 -4.09 10.75 15.18
C PHE A 52 -4.15 10.41 13.69
N GLU A 53 -4.88 11.17 12.88
CA GLU A 53 -4.99 10.96 11.44
C GLU A 53 -3.64 11.13 10.73
N ILE A 54 -2.84 12.11 11.16
CA ILE A 54 -1.48 12.32 10.64
C ILE A 54 -0.60 11.12 10.96
N ALA A 55 -0.57 10.68 12.23
CA ALA A 55 0.24 9.54 12.64
C ALA A 55 -0.18 8.24 11.93
N LEU A 56 -1.48 8.03 11.76
CA LEU A 56 -2.03 6.90 11.01
C LEU A 56 -1.59 6.95 9.54
N ALA A 57 -1.68 8.11 8.90
CA ALA A 57 -1.28 8.29 7.50
C ALA A 57 0.23 8.07 7.30
N GLU A 58 1.07 8.59 8.18
CA GLU A 58 2.52 8.39 8.13
C GLU A 58 2.89 6.92 8.39
N GLY A 59 2.24 6.27 9.36
CA GLY A 59 2.43 4.85 9.66
C GLY A 59 2.05 3.96 8.48
N VAL A 60 0.89 4.20 7.85
CA VAL A 60 0.46 3.45 6.66
C VAL A 60 1.40 3.72 5.49
N ALA A 61 1.86 4.96 5.27
CA ALA A 61 2.82 5.26 4.21
C ALA A 61 4.13 4.48 4.37
N GLY A 62 4.70 4.48 5.58
CA GLY A 62 5.92 3.73 5.89
C GLY A 62 5.72 2.22 5.72
N LEU A 63 4.56 1.70 6.15
CA LEU A 63 4.23 0.29 6.03
C LEU A 63 4.01 -0.12 4.57
N THR A 64 3.39 0.71 3.72
CA THR A 64 3.28 0.47 2.27
C THR A 64 4.65 0.36 1.60
N VAL A 65 5.59 1.24 1.95
CA VAL A 65 6.98 1.15 1.46
C VAL A 65 7.65 -0.12 1.96
N GLY A 66 7.50 -0.45 3.25
CA GLY A 66 8.02 -1.68 3.84
C GLY A 66 7.51 -2.94 3.12
N VAL A 67 6.21 -3.02 2.86
CA VAL A 67 5.56 -4.11 2.12
C VAL A 67 6.08 -4.21 0.69
N ALA A 68 6.28 -3.08 0.01
CA ALA A 68 6.84 -3.05 -1.34
C ALA A 68 8.27 -3.60 -1.39
N VAL A 69 9.12 -3.13 -0.46
CA VAL A 69 10.53 -3.54 -0.34
C VAL A 69 10.62 -5.01 0.03
N ILE A 70 9.92 -5.43 1.08
CA ILE A 70 9.94 -6.82 1.56
C ILE A 70 9.42 -7.78 0.47
N GLY A 71 8.38 -7.40 -0.27
CA GLY A 71 7.89 -8.19 -1.40
C GLY A 71 8.90 -8.38 -2.53
N PHE A 72 9.89 -7.49 -2.66
CA PHE A 72 10.97 -7.61 -3.66
C PHE A 72 12.00 -8.67 -3.28
N PHE A 73 12.17 -8.93 -1.98
CA PHE A 73 13.17 -9.86 -1.45
C PHE A 73 12.62 -11.25 -1.13
N GLY A 74 11.31 -11.51 -1.27
CA GLY A 74 10.77 -12.86 -1.08
C GLY A 74 9.25 -12.97 -1.25
N PRO A 75 8.66 -14.17 -1.03
CA PRO A 75 7.25 -14.46 -1.26
C PRO A 75 6.38 -14.01 -0.07
N TYR A 76 6.39 -12.70 0.23
CA TYR A 76 5.69 -12.14 1.40
C TYR A 76 4.21 -11.80 1.18
N PHE A 77 3.71 -11.87 -0.06
CA PHE A 77 2.32 -11.61 -0.40
C PHE A 77 1.52 -12.90 -0.37
N GLU A 78 2.20 -14.06 -0.39
CA GLU A 78 1.59 -15.36 -0.12
C GLU A 78 1.19 -15.45 1.36
N PHE A 79 -0.12 -15.28 1.61
CA PHE A 79 -0.82 -15.77 2.80
C PHE A 79 -0.13 -15.54 4.15
N ARG A 80 0.31 -14.30 4.42
CA ARG A 80 0.66 -13.88 5.78
C ARG A 80 -0.51 -13.15 6.41
N SER A 81 -0.85 -13.53 7.65
CA SER A 81 -1.84 -12.85 8.50
C SER A 81 -1.63 -11.33 8.58
N LEU A 82 -0.38 -10.87 8.43
CA LEU A 82 -0.01 -9.45 8.37
C LEU A 82 -0.66 -8.69 7.20
N MET A 83 -0.90 -9.35 6.06
CA MET A 83 -1.51 -8.69 4.89
C MET A 83 -2.97 -8.32 5.17
N PHE A 84 -3.70 -9.13 5.94
CA PHE A 84 -5.06 -8.78 6.35
C PHE A 84 -5.09 -7.46 7.12
N TYR A 85 -4.24 -7.32 8.14
CA TYR A 85 -4.13 -6.09 8.92
C TYR A 85 -3.69 -4.89 8.08
N PHE A 86 -2.77 -5.09 7.15
CA PHE A 86 -2.35 -4.04 6.21
C PHE A 86 -3.52 -3.48 5.42
N TRP A 87 -4.31 -4.36 4.79
CA TRP A 87 -5.47 -3.94 4.01
C TRP A 87 -6.58 -3.34 4.86
N THR A 88 -6.77 -3.81 6.09
CA THR A 88 -7.70 -3.17 7.04
C THR A 88 -7.27 -1.73 7.35
N LEU A 89 -5.99 -1.48 7.63
CA LEU A 89 -5.48 -0.14 7.88
C LEU A 89 -5.65 0.79 6.67
N ILE A 90 -5.43 0.28 5.45
CA ILE A 90 -5.71 1.01 4.21
C ILE A 90 -7.21 1.32 4.09
N GLY A 91 -8.09 0.38 4.41
CA GLY A 91 -9.54 0.58 4.41
C GLY A 91 -9.96 1.71 5.35
N ILE A 92 -9.46 1.71 6.59
CA ILE A 92 -9.71 2.78 7.57
C ILE A 92 -9.18 4.12 7.04
N LEU A 93 -7.96 4.14 6.50
CA LEU A 93 -7.35 5.34 5.94
C LEU A 93 -8.16 5.90 4.75
N THR A 94 -8.75 5.02 3.95
CA THR A 94 -9.59 5.41 2.81
C THR A 94 -10.85 6.13 3.26
N LEU A 95 -11.47 5.70 4.36
CA LEU A 95 -12.62 6.39 4.96
C LEU A 95 -12.24 7.77 5.48
N VAL A 96 -11.08 7.89 6.15
CA VAL A 96 -10.55 9.19 6.58
C VAL A 96 -10.34 10.09 5.38
N TRP A 97 -9.65 9.61 4.34
CA TRP A 97 -9.41 10.36 3.13
C TRP A 97 -10.70 10.85 2.46
N TYR A 98 -11.72 10.00 2.37
CA TYR A 98 -13.02 10.35 1.81
C TYR A 98 -13.71 11.47 2.59
N ARG A 99 -13.70 11.39 3.93
CA ARG A 99 -14.24 12.44 4.82
C ARG A 99 -13.55 13.79 4.60
N GLU A 100 -12.21 13.80 4.57
CA GLU A 100 -11.41 15.02 4.42
C GLU A 100 -11.58 15.65 3.02
N ARG A 101 -11.71 14.83 1.97
CA ARG A 101 -12.03 15.32 0.62
C ARG A 101 -13.42 15.95 0.55
N GLY A 102 -14.42 15.34 1.17
CA GLY A 102 -15.78 15.87 1.23
C GLY A 102 -15.83 17.24 1.91
N ALA A 103 -15.17 17.37 3.07
CA ALA A 103 -15.06 18.63 3.79
C ALA A 103 -14.38 19.73 2.96
N PHE A 104 -13.31 19.41 2.24
CA PHE A 104 -12.62 20.37 1.38
C PHE A 104 -13.47 20.85 0.20
N ASN A 105 -14.18 19.93 -0.47
CA ASN A 105 -15.04 20.29 -1.59
C ASN A 105 -16.17 21.22 -1.16
N PHE A 106 -16.76 21.00 0.03
CA PHE A 106 -17.78 21.90 0.58
C PHE A 106 -17.26 23.33 0.78
N LEU A 107 -16.09 23.49 1.41
CA LEU A 107 -15.47 24.79 1.68
C LEU A 107 -15.06 25.56 0.41
N THR A 108 -14.78 24.85 -0.68
CA THR A 108 -14.41 25.47 -1.97
C THR A 108 -15.63 25.86 -2.80
N THR A 109 -16.77 25.18 -2.62
CA THR A 109 -18.04 25.55 -3.29
C THR A 109 -18.81 26.67 -2.60
N SER A 110 -18.48 26.98 -1.34
CA SER A 110 -19.14 28.03 -0.54
C SER A 110 -18.47 29.41 -0.64
N ASN A 111 -17.43 29.55 -1.48
CA ASN A 111 -16.75 30.81 -1.79
C ASN A 111 -16.99 31.18 -3.26
#